data_AF-A0A507EZW3-F1
#
_entry.id   AF-A0A507EZW3-F1
#
_cell.length_a   1.000
_cell.length_b   1.000
_cell.length_c   1.000
_cell.angle_alpha   90.00
_cell.angle_beta   90.00
_cell.angle_gamma   90.00
#
_symmetry.space_group_name_H-M   'P 1'
#
loop_
_entity.id
_entity.type
_entity.pdbx_description
1 polymer ?
#
loop_
_entity_poly.entity_id
_entity_poly.type
_entity_poly.pdbx_seq_one_letter_code
_entity_poly.pdbx_strand_id
1 'polypeptide(L)'
;MKWVASSSPVKTPQRSNDAKIPAKRPTTHPDKIVRYAVPQIALVLSFETDAKLIASATSPTYPQESIIRDSCTAILSLFSKSRVSPHRLVYISAGSMFQPQSPLPYGGSKTKPGYIEYTGNDVDSLLWFMVSSAFKWYWGCRGRAGIDFLTDSVNHTVLLHEKGDKDFLDELLLKGMKKAGHIEWSKAAVILENLRFVPECMDRSSDFGNAKGVSFTPARRKILADRGYGIVE
;
A
#
# COMPACT_ATOMS: atom_id res chain seq x y z
N MET A 1 68.63 23.54 -6.51
CA MET A 1 69.44 24.17 -7.57
C MET A 1 68.72 25.41 -8.05
N LYS A 2 69.39 26.57 -7.89
CA LYS A 2 68.96 27.89 -8.38
C LYS A 2 69.20 27.97 -9.88
N TRP A 3 68.35 28.67 -10.64
CA TRP A 3 68.77 29.50 -11.77
C TRP A 3 67.87 30.74 -11.88
N VAL A 4 68.54 31.86 -12.11
CA VAL A 4 68.04 33.24 -12.15
C VAL A 4 68.04 33.71 -13.60
N ALA A 5 67.00 34.50 -13.92
CA ALA A 5 66.80 35.53 -14.95
C ALA A 5 67.71 35.66 -16.19
N SER A 6 67.08 35.98 -17.32
CA SER A 6 67.62 36.92 -18.32
C SER A 6 66.49 37.70 -19.01
N SER A 7 66.78 38.94 -19.37
CA SER A 7 65.86 40.05 -19.62
C SER A 7 65.92 40.62 -21.05
N SER A 8 64.75 41.12 -21.54
CA SER A 8 64.52 42.26 -22.49
C SER A 8 64.83 42.07 -24.01
N PRO A 9 64.35 42.94 -24.96
CA PRO A 9 63.37 44.06 -24.91
C PRO A 9 62.33 44.16 -26.08
N VAL A 10 61.27 44.98 -25.84
CA VAL A 10 60.57 45.99 -26.69
C VAL A 10 60.07 45.67 -28.12
N LYS A 11 58.75 45.88 -28.37
CA LYS A 11 58.19 46.81 -29.40
C LYS A 11 56.64 46.87 -29.35
N THR A 12 56.10 48.06 -29.10
CA THR A 12 54.71 48.48 -29.46
C THR A 12 54.68 48.84 -30.96
N PRO A 13 53.55 48.72 -31.69
CA PRO A 13 52.56 49.80 -31.72
C PRO A 13 51.07 49.42 -32.04
N GLN A 14 50.19 50.40 -31.79
CA GLN A 14 48.96 50.76 -32.54
C GLN A 14 47.65 49.92 -32.45
N ARG A 15 46.70 50.48 -31.68
CA ARG A 15 45.44 51.14 -32.12
C ARG A 15 44.48 50.37 -33.06
N SER A 16 43.32 49.96 -32.52
CA SER A 16 42.00 50.30 -33.10
C SER A 16 40.87 50.04 -32.11
N ASN A 17 39.87 50.91 -32.20
CA ASN A 17 38.64 50.93 -31.39
C ASN A 17 37.74 49.74 -31.72
N ASP A 18 36.98 49.27 -30.74
CA ASP A 18 35.52 49.12 -30.87
C ASP A 18 34.89 48.80 -29.51
N ALA A 19 34.25 49.82 -28.94
CA ALA A 19 33.39 49.70 -27.78
C ALA A 19 32.10 48.97 -28.18
N LYS A 20 32.04 47.66 -27.98
CA LYS A 20 30.78 46.92 -27.95
C LYS A 20 30.11 47.12 -26.58
N ILE A 21 29.18 48.06 -26.51
CA ILE A 21 28.20 48.16 -25.42
C ILE A 21 27.31 46.90 -25.50
N PRO A 22 27.31 46.01 -24.50
CA PRO A 22 26.34 44.92 -24.49
C PRO A 22 24.96 45.52 -24.17
N ALA A 23 24.04 45.38 -25.11
CA ALA A 23 22.63 45.71 -24.92
C ALA A 23 22.09 44.96 -23.68
N LYS A 24 21.71 45.72 -22.64
CA LYS A 24 20.97 45.20 -21.49
C LYS A 24 19.65 44.64 -22.01
N ARG A 25 19.55 43.31 -22.06
CA ARG A 25 18.28 42.62 -22.31
C ARG A 25 17.29 43.04 -21.20
N PRO A 26 16.05 43.41 -21.54
CA PRO A 26 15.02 43.62 -20.55
C PRO A 26 14.80 42.30 -19.80
N THR A 27 15.03 42.33 -18.49
CA THR A 27 14.67 41.26 -17.58
C THR A 27 13.16 41.13 -17.58
N THR A 28 12.66 40.16 -18.34
CA THR A 28 11.29 39.66 -18.24
C THR A 28 11.07 39.25 -16.79
N HIS A 29 10.26 40.02 -16.08
CA HIS A 29 9.74 39.65 -14.78
C HIS A 29 9.13 38.25 -14.90
N PRO A 30 9.53 37.26 -14.09
CA PRO A 30 8.82 36.00 -14.08
C PRO A 30 7.41 36.33 -13.60
N ASP A 31 6.44 36.11 -14.50
CA ASP A 31 5.03 36.07 -14.17
C ASP A 31 4.90 35.30 -12.85
N LYS A 32 4.40 35.99 -11.82
CA LYS A 32 4.01 35.35 -10.58
C LYS A 32 2.91 34.37 -10.96
N ILE A 33 3.26 33.09 -11.09
CA ILE A 33 2.30 32.00 -11.14
C ILE A 33 1.58 32.03 -9.79
N VAL A 34 0.48 32.78 -9.72
CA VAL A 34 -0.45 32.73 -8.61
C VAL A 34 -1.11 31.35 -8.70
N ARG A 35 -0.50 30.38 -8.02
CA ARG A 35 -1.15 29.09 -7.77
C ARG A 35 -2.33 29.39 -6.87
N TYR A 36 -3.53 29.48 -7.45
CA TYR A 36 -4.77 29.40 -6.71
C TYR A 36 -4.79 28.04 -6.00
N ALA A 37 -4.27 28.00 -4.79
CA ALA A 37 -4.30 26.82 -3.96
C ALA A 37 -5.75 26.65 -3.51
N VAL A 38 -6.51 25.85 -4.25
CA VAL A 38 -7.82 25.37 -3.78
C VAL A 38 -7.61 24.77 -2.40
N PRO A 39 -8.33 25.25 -1.36
CA PRO A 39 -8.23 24.69 -0.02
C PRO A 39 -8.53 23.20 -0.07
N GLN A 40 -7.65 22.40 0.51
CA GLN A 40 -7.84 20.95 0.55
C GLN A 40 -8.92 20.62 1.58
N ILE A 41 -9.93 19.87 1.14
CA ILE A 41 -11.04 19.44 2.00
C ILE A 41 -10.47 18.42 3.01
N ALA A 42 -10.72 18.58 4.31
CA ALA A 42 -10.36 17.54 5.26
C ALA A 42 -11.25 16.31 5.03
N LEU A 43 -10.65 15.12 4.98
CA LEU A 43 -11.36 13.86 4.73
C LEU A 43 -11.23 12.92 5.93
N VAL A 44 -12.20 12.04 6.11
CA VAL A 44 -12.18 10.93 7.07
C VAL A 44 -12.86 9.70 6.45
N LEU A 45 -12.40 8.50 6.78
CA LEU A 45 -13.10 7.29 6.36
C LEU A 45 -14.28 7.02 7.30
N SER A 46 -15.46 6.83 6.72
CA SER A 46 -16.71 6.60 7.45
C SER A 46 -17.64 5.68 6.67
N PHE A 47 -18.77 5.32 7.27
CA PHE A 47 -19.80 4.51 6.65
C PHE A 47 -20.76 5.39 5.83
N GLU A 48 -21.01 5.00 4.57
CA GLU A 48 -22.16 5.51 3.81
C GLU A 48 -23.43 4.73 4.18
N THR A 49 -23.27 3.42 4.35
CA THR A 49 -24.27 2.45 4.78
C THR A 49 -23.58 1.41 5.66
N ASP A 50 -24.34 0.49 6.26
CA ASP A 50 -23.78 -0.59 7.07
C ASP A 50 -22.87 -1.58 6.31
N ALA A 51 -22.66 -1.41 5.01
CA ALA A 51 -21.86 -2.36 4.22
C ALA A 51 -20.70 -1.72 3.43
N LYS A 52 -20.53 -0.39 3.48
CA LYS A 52 -19.58 0.30 2.59
C LYS A 52 -18.83 1.44 3.27
N LEU A 53 -17.51 1.39 3.16
CA LEU A 53 -16.61 2.45 3.55
C LEU A 53 -16.55 3.52 2.46
N ILE A 54 -16.56 4.79 2.86
CA ILE A 54 -16.37 5.96 1.99
C ILE A 54 -15.40 6.96 2.62
N ALA A 55 -14.77 7.79 1.79
CA ALA A 55 -14.03 8.96 2.24
C ALA A 55 -14.95 10.19 2.21
N SER A 56 -15.41 10.62 3.40
CA SER A 56 -16.32 11.75 3.58
C SER A 56 -15.58 13.02 4.00
N ALA A 57 -16.17 14.18 3.72
CA ALA A 57 -15.62 15.46 4.17
C ALA A 57 -15.82 15.62 5.69
N THR A 58 -14.82 16.19 6.36
CA THR A 58 -14.86 16.55 7.78
C THR A 58 -14.42 18.00 8.00
N SER A 59 -14.47 18.47 9.24
CA SER A 59 -14.02 19.81 9.60
C SER A 59 -12.54 20.00 9.26
N PRO A 60 -12.12 21.14 8.65
CA PRO A 60 -10.71 21.44 8.43
C PRO A 60 -9.92 21.62 9.73
N THR A 61 -10.60 21.86 10.85
CA THR A 61 -9.98 21.95 12.18
C THR A 61 -9.91 20.59 12.88
N TYR A 62 -10.39 19.51 12.25
CA TYR A 62 -10.37 18.19 12.85
C TYR A 62 -8.92 17.68 12.94
N PRO A 63 -8.45 17.23 14.13
CA PRO A 63 -7.05 16.84 14.30
C PRO A 63 -6.65 15.69 13.36
N GLN A 64 -5.48 15.80 12.73
CA GLN A 64 -4.98 14.79 11.79
C GLN A 64 -4.87 13.40 12.41
N GLU A 65 -4.44 13.32 13.66
CA GLU A 65 -4.35 12.06 14.40
C GLU A 65 -5.74 11.44 14.66
N SER A 66 -6.74 12.28 14.97
CA SER A 66 -8.13 11.84 15.09
C SER A 66 -8.67 11.31 13.77
N ILE A 67 -8.37 11.97 12.64
CA ILE A 67 -8.75 11.47 11.30
C ILE A 67 -8.22 10.05 11.08
N ILE A 68 -6.94 9.81 11.36
CA ILE A 68 -6.31 8.50 11.16
C ILE A 68 -6.94 7.46 12.09
N ARG A 69 -7.06 7.77 13.38
CA ARG A 69 -7.64 6.87 14.39
C ARG A 69 -9.07 6.48 14.02
N ASP A 70 -9.92 7.47 13.76
CA ASP A 70 -11.34 7.22 13.47
C ASP A 70 -11.50 6.46 12.14
N SER A 71 -10.63 6.71 11.16
CA SER A 71 -10.59 5.94 9.92
C SER A 71 -10.18 4.48 10.14
N CYS A 72 -9.22 4.22 11.04
CA CYS A 72 -8.87 2.85 11.44
C CYS A 72 -10.05 2.17 12.14
N THR A 73 -10.72 2.87 13.06
CA THR A 73 -11.92 2.36 13.75
C THR A 73 -13.05 2.05 12.76
N ALA A 74 -13.28 2.88 11.75
CA ALA A 74 -14.27 2.61 10.71
C ALA A 74 -13.96 1.33 9.92
N ILE A 75 -12.70 1.13 9.52
CA ILE A 75 -12.26 -0.10 8.83
C ILE A 75 -12.46 -1.33 9.71
N LEU A 76 -12.02 -1.30 10.97
CA LEU A 76 -12.18 -2.41 11.90
C LEU A 76 -13.66 -2.72 12.17
N SER A 77 -14.49 -1.68 12.30
CA SER A 77 -15.94 -1.84 12.50
C SER A 77 -16.63 -2.44 11.28
N LEU A 78 -16.12 -2.19 10.07
CA LEU A 78 -16.60 -2.84 8.86
C LEU A 78 -16.23 -4.32 8.88
N PHE A 79 -14.96 -4.61 9.16
CA PHE A 79 -14.44 -5.98 9.20
C PHE A 79 -15.03 -6.83 10.32
N SER A 80 -15.43 -6.23 11.45
CA SER A 80 -16.09 -6.96 12.55
C SER A 80 -17.49 -7.46 12.20
N LYS A 81 -18.05 -7.06 11.06
CA LYS A 81 -19.35 -7.58 10.57
C LYS A 81 -19.22 -8.98 9.96
N SER A 82 -18.00 -9.38 9.56
CA SER A 82 -17.71 -10.72 9.06
C SER A 82 -17.53 -11.73 10.18
N ARG A 83 -17.68 -13.02 9.87
CA ARG A 83 -17.48 -14.12 10.83
C ARG A 83 -16.02 -14.48 11.09
N VAL A 84 -15.09 -13.89 10.35
CA VAL A 84 -13.64 -14.05 10.54
C VAL A 84 -13.07 -12.94 11.41
N SER A 85 -11.85 -13.15 11.92
CA SER A 85 -11.11 -12.10 12.61
C SER A 85 -10.91 -10.87 11.71
N PRO A 86 -11.13 -9.64 12.19
CA PRO A 86 -10.79 -8.42 11.45
C PRO A 86 -9.33 -8.39 10.99
N HIS A 87 -8.42 -8.99 11.77
CA HIS A 87 -7.00 -9.07 11.42
C HIS A 87 -6.75 -9.87 10.14
N ARG A 88 -7.57 -10.91 9.88
CA ARG A 88 -7.51 -11.66 8.62
C ARG A 88 -7.80 -10.73 7.44
N LEU A 89 -8.84 -9.91 7.56
CA LEU A 89 -9.25 -8.99 6.50
C LEU A 89 -8.23 -7.86 6.31
N VAL A 90 -7.61 -7.35 7.39
CA VAL A 90 -6.49 -6.39 7.30
C VAL A 90 -5.34 -6.96 6.45
N TYR A 91 -4.91 -8.20 6.71
CA TYR A 91 -3.85 -8.81 5.91
C TYR A 91 -4.28 -9.06 4.46
N ILE A 92 -5.52 -9.48 4.21
CA ILE A 92 -6.02 -9.67 2.84
C ILE A 92 -6.01 -8.34 2.09
N SER A 93 -6.46 -7.25 2.71
CA SER A 93 -6.36 -5.89 2.16
C SER A 93 -4.91 -5.51 1.89
N ALA A 94 -3.97 -5.80 2.81
CA ALA A 94 -2.56 -5.55 2.54
C ALA A 94 -2.02 -6.38 1.36
N GLY A 95 -2.41 -7.66 1.26
CA GLY A 95 -2.01 -8.54 0.16
C GLY A 95 -2.48 -8.06 -1.21
N SER A 96 -3.65 -7.42 -1.27
CA SER A 96 -4.21 -6.83 -2.48
C SER A 96 -3.63 -5.44 -2.78
N MET A 97 -3.46 -4.60 -1.75
CA MET A 97 -3.01 -3.22 -1.89
C MET A 97 -1.54 -3.08 -2.25
N PHE A 98 -0.66 -3.90 -1.69
CA PHE A 98 0.77 -3.64 -1.82
C PHE A 98 1.40 -4.43 -2.97
N GLN A 99 1.16 -3.91 -4.17
CA GLN A 99 1.67 -4.42 -5.42
C GLN A 99 2.52 -3.36 -6.12
N PRO A 100 3.50 -3.74 -6.94
CA PRO A 100 4.30 -2.78 -7.69
C PRO A 100 3.48 -1.80 -8.53
N GLN A 101 2.31 -2.24 -9.01
CA GLN A 101 1.39 -1.48 -9.86
C GLN A 101 0.42 -0.59 -9.09
N SER A 102 0.37 -0.72 -7.76
CA SER A 102 -0.54 0.06 -6.94
C SER A 102 -0.17 1.55 -6.96
N PRO A 103 -1.13 2.45 -6.70
CA PRO A 103 -0.80 3.87 -6.56
C PRO A 103 0.08 4.11 -5.34
N LEU A 104 0.82 5.23 -5.37
CA LEU A 104 1.49 5.74 -4.16
C LEU A 104 0.41 6.04 -3.08
N PRO A 105 0.69 5.74 -1.81
CA PRO A 105 1.99 5.31 -1.25
C PRO A 105 2.24 3.79 -1.27
N TYR A 106 1.32 2.97 -1.78
CA TYR A 106 1.35 1.51 -1.62
C TYR A 106 2.18 0.78 -2.69
N GLY A 107 2.26 1.35 -3.90
CA GLY A 107 3.08 0.81 -4.99
C GLY A 107 4.51 1.30 -5.01
N GLY A 108 5.30 0.74 -5.93
CA GLY A 108 6.74 0.98 -6.00
C GLY A 108 7.44 -0.02 -6.91
N SER A 109 8.77 -0.03 -6.89
CA SER A 109 9.53 -1.00 -7.68
C SER A 109 9.23 -2.43 -7.22
N LYS A 110 9.38 -3.42 -8.10
CA LYS A 110 9.24 -4.85 -7.73
C LYS A 110 10.15 -5.26 -6.58
N THR A 111 11.29 -4.59 -6.44
CA THR A 111 12.28 -4.80 -5.38
C THR A 111 11.95 -4.06 -4.09
N LYS A 112 11.08 -3.04 -4.13
CA LYS A 112 10.69 -2.20 -2.99
C LYS A 112 9.22 -1.74 -3.13
N PRO A 113 8.24 -2.64 -2.97
CA PRO A 113 6.83 -2.24 -2.79
C PRO A 113 6.71 -1.38 -1.51
N GLY A 114 5.65 -0.58 -1.37
CA GLY A 114 5.46 0.55 -0.43
C GLY A 114 5.53 0.30 1.08
N TYR A 115 6.48 -0.52 1.54
CA TYR A 115 6.74 -0.91 2.93
C TYR A 115 8.12 -0.51 3.42
N ILE A 116 8.89 0.28 2.66
CA ILE A 116 10.24 0.69 3.13
C ILE A 116 10.15 1.37 4.50
N GLU A 117 9.05 2.08 4.76
CA GLU A 117 8.84 2.83 6.00
C GLU A 117 8.07 2.05 7.06
N TYR A 118 7.48 0.88 6.73
CA TYR A 118 6.75 0.08 7.71
C TYR A 118 7.72 -0.73 8.57
N THR A 119 7.63 -0.54 9.89
CA THR A 119 8.49 -1.20 10.89
C THR A 119 7.67 -1.84 12.03
N GLY A 120 6.35 -1.93 11.86
CA GLY A 120 5.45 -2.54 12.84
C GLY A 120 5.58 -4.06 12.86
N ASN A 121 5.20 -4.65 13.99
CA ASN A 121 5.30 -6.10 14.23
C ASN A 121 3.93 -6.76 14.44
N ASP A 122 2.86 -5.99 14.34
CA ASP A 122 1.50 -6.41 14.66
C ASP A 122 0.48 -5.87 13.64
N VAL A 123 -0.74 -6.40 13.68
CA VAL A 123 -1.76 -6.09 12.66
C VAL A 123 -2.33 -4.68 12.82
N ASP A 124 -2.39 -4.18 14.04
CA ASP A 124 -2.91 -2.85 14.33
C ASP A 124 -1.99 -1.75 13.80
N SER A 125 -0.68 -1.93 13.99
CA SER A 125 0.36 -1.07 13.42
C SER A 125 0.38 -1.14 11.89
N LEU A 126 0.11 -2.31 11.29
CA LEU A 126 -0.06 -2.43 9.84
C LEU A 126 -1.27 -1.62 9.35
N LEU A 127 -2.43 -1.74 10.00
CA LEU A 127 -3.62 -0.95 9.66
C LEU A 127 -3.35 0.55 9.80
N TRP A 128 -2.76 0.95 10.92
CA TRP A 128 -2.36 2.33 11.17
C TRP A 128 -1.43 2.84 10.06
N PHE A 129 -0.44 2.04 9.65
CA PHE A 129 0.46 2.40 8.57
C PHE A 129 -0.27 2.58 7.23
N MET A 130 -1.18 1.66 6.87
CA MET A 130 -1.96 1.79 5.64
C MET A 130 -2.74 3.12 5.62
N VAL A 131 -3.52 3.37 6.67
CA VAL A 131 -4.35 4.58 6.78
C VAL A 131 -3.50 5.84 6.83
N SER A 132 -2.52 5.89 7.73
CA SER A 132 -1.67 7.07 7.90
C SER A 132 -0.86 7.40 6.65
N SER A 133 -0.41 6.40 5.88
CA SER A 133 0.29 6.63 4.62
C SER A 133 -0.60 7.28 3.58
N ALA A 134 -1.84 6.81 3.41
CA ALA A 134 -2.80 7.44 2.49
C ALA A 134 -3.07 8.90 2.86
N PHE A 135 -3.28 9.19 4.15
CA PHE A 135 -3.56 10.56 4.61
C PHE A 135 -2.33 11.47 4.54
N LYS A 136 -1.13 10.97 4.90
CA LYS A 136 0.13 11.71 4.69
C LYS A 136 0.33 12.07 3.23
N TRP A 137 0.10 11.12 2.31
CA TRP A 137 0.18 11.37 0.87
C TRP A 137 -0.87 12.38 0.41
N TYR A 138 -2.09 12.27 0.91
CA TYR A 138 -3.15 13.23 0.65
C TYR A 138 -2.73 14.64 1.07
N TRP A 139 -2.32 14.85 2.31
CA TRP A 139 -1.94 16.18 2.82
C TRP A 139 -0.66 16.72 2.18
N GLY A 140 0.34 15.87 1.92
CA GLY A 140 1.63 16.29 1.36
C GLY A 140 1.58 16.57 -0.15
N CYS A 141 0.88 15.74 -0.92
CA CYS A 141 0.88 15.79 -2.38
C CYS A 141 -0.45 16.28 -2.98
N ARG A 142 -1.45 16.60 -2.15
CA ARG A 142 -2.80 17.05 -2.56
C ARG A 142 -3.55 16.05 -3.44
N GLY A 143 -3.22 14.76 -3.37
CA GLY A 143 -3.83 13.71 -4.21
C GLY A 143 -4.71 12.75 -3.40
N ARG A 144 -5.97 12.57 -3.83
CA ARG A 144 -6.94 11.65 -3.17
C ARG A 144 -6.77 10.17 -3.56
N ALA A 145 -6.03 9.89 -4.64
CA ALA A 145 -5.90 8.55 -5.20
C ALA A 145 -5.49 7.47 -4.19
N GLY A 146 -4.62 7.79 -3.21
CA GLY A 146 -4.24 6.84 -2.17
C GLY A 146 -5.37 6.53 -1.18
N ILE A 147 -6.19 7.52 -0.83
CA ILE A 147 -7.37 7.34 0.03
C ILE A 147 -8.43 6.53 -0.70
N ASP A 148 -8.70 6.89 -1.96
CA ASP A 148 -9.70 6.20 -2.79
C ASP A 148 -9.29 4.72 -2.99
N PHE A 149 -8.03 4.46 -3.33
CA PHE A 149 -7.51 3.10 -3.48
C PHE A 149 -7.57 2.28 -2.19
N LEU A 150 -7.25 2.86 -1.03
CA LEU A 150 -7.42 2.21 0.27
C LEU A 150 -8.88 1.84 0.51
N THR A 151 -9.79 2.79 0.28
CA THR A 151 -11.24 2.62 0.47
C THR A 151 -11.77 1.50 -0.42
N ASP A 152 -11.43 1.52 -1.71
CA ASP A 152 -11.83 0.51 -2.68
C ASP A 152 -11.25 -0.86 -2.33
N SER A 153 -10.00 -0.92 -1.88
CA SER A 153 -9.35 -2.19 -1.52
C SER A 153 -9.99 -2.83 -0.27
N VAL A 154 -10.34 -2.03 0.73
CA VAL A 154 -11.06 -2.49 1.93
C VAL A 154 -12.45 -3.00 1.57
N ASN A 155 -13.23 -2.23 0.79
CA ASN A 155 -14.55 -2.66 0.32
C ASN A 155 -14.46 -3.94 -0.53
N HIS A 156 -13.49 -4.00 -1.44
CA HIS A 156 -13.27 -5.17 -2.28
C HIS A 156 -12.89 -6.41 -1.46
N THR A 157 -12.14 -6.24 -0.37
CA THR A 157 -11.78 -7.33 0.54
C THR A 157 -13.02 -7.96 1.18
N VAL A 158 -13.98 -7.14 1.62
CA VAL A 158 -15.25 -7.62 2.16
C VAL A 158 -16.02 -8.41 1.11
N LEU A 159 -16.15 -7.85 -0.11
CA LEU A 159 -16.85 -8.52 -1.22
C LEU A 159 -16.19 -9.85 -1.62
N LEU A 160 -14.85 -9.92 -1.63
CA LEU A 160 -14.13 -11.16 -1.89
C LEU A 160 -14.36 -12.19 -0.78
N HIS A 161 -14.42 -11.74 0.48
CA HIS A 161 -14.71 -12.61 1.60
C HIS A 161 -16.10 -13.23 1.50
N GLU A 162 -17.12 -12.42 1.18
CA GLU A 162 -18.51 -12.86 0.98
C GLU A 162 -18.65 -13.87 -0.17
N LYS A 163 -17.86 -13.72 -1.25
CA LYS A 163 -17.83 -14.69 -2.36
C LYS A 163 -17.30 -16.06 -1.96
N GLY A 164 -16.48 -16.14 -0.91
CA GLY A 164 -16.05 -17.40 -0.30
C GLY A 164 -14.99 -18.20 -1.05
N ASP A 165 -14.19 -17.57 -1.93
CA ASP A 165 -13.04 -18.23 -2.56
C ASP A 165 -11.88 -18.37 -1.55
N LYS A 166 -11.96 -19.42 -0.73
CA LYS A 166 -11.04 -19.68 0.37
C LYS A 166 -9.57 -19.65 -0.08
N ASP A 167 -9.23 -20.36 -1.14
CA ASP A 167 -7.83 -20.55 -1.53
C ASP A 167 -7.22 -19.24 -2.03
N PHE A 168 -7.98 -18.46 -2.80
CA PHE A 168 -7.59 -17.12 -3.21
C PHE A 168 -7.42 -16.17 -2.00
N LEU A 169 -8.34 -16.21 -1.05
CA LEU A 169 -8.26 -15.40 0.18
C LEU A 169 -7.08 -15.80 1.07
N ASP A 170 -6.78 -17.08 1.18
CA ASP A 170 -5.62 -17.59 1.92
C ASP A 170 -4.31 -17.16 1.24
N GLU A 171 -4.25 -17.16 -0.10
CA GLU A 171 -3.11 -16.63 -0.84
C GLU A 171 -2.91 -15.13 -0.56
N LEU A 172 -3.98 -14.32 -0.63
CA LEU A 172 -3.91 -12.89 -0.32
C LEU A 172 -3.50 -12.61 1.13
N LEU A 173 -4.04 -13.36 2.08
CA LEU A 173 -3.66 -13.30 3.49
C LEU A 173 -2.16 -13.53 3.66
N LEU A 174 -1.64 -14.64 3.12
CA LEU A 174 -0.22 -14.99 3.22
C LEU A 174 0.67 -13.95 2.54
N LYS A 175 0.23 -13.42 1.39
CA LYS A 175 0.91 -12.33 0.71
C LYS A 175 0.96 -11.08 1.58
N GLY A 176 -0.14 -10.70 2.23
CA GLY A 176 -0.20 -9.59 3.18
C GLY A 176 0.76 -9.77 4.36
N MET A 177 0.74 -10.94 4.99
CA MET A 177 1.65 -11.26 6.11
C MET A 177 3.12 -11.20 5.69
N LYS A 178 3.47 -11.78 4.52
CA LYS A 178 4.84 -11.71 3.98
C LYS A 178 5.28 -10.29 3.69
N LYS A 179 4.37 -9.50 3.13
CA LYS A 179 4.64 -8.12 2.73
C LYS A 179 4.77 -7.19 3.94
N ALA A 180 4.03 -7.45 5.02
CA ALA A 180 4.20 -6.79 6.30
C ALA A 180 5.44 -7.27 7.08
N GLY A 181 6.15 -8.31 6.62
CA GLY A 181 7.31 -8.86 7.32
C GLY A 181 6.98 -9.68 8.57
N HIS A 182 5.70 -9.97 8.81
CA HIS A 182 5.26 -10.76 9.97
C HIS A 182 5.50 -12.27 9.78
N ILE A 183 5.78 -12.69 8.55
CA ILE A 183 6.29 -14.03 8.22
C ILE A 183 7.40 -13.93 7.19
N GLU A 184 8.28 -14.94 7.17
CA GLU A 184 9.38 -14.99 6.23
C GLU A 184 8.92 -15.18 4.78
N TRP A 185 9.60 -14.49 3.86
CA TRP A 185 9.25 -14.48 2.43
C TRP A 185 9.38 -15.86 1.77
N SER A 186 10.45 -16.58 2.11
CA SER A 186 10.92 -17.79 1.41
C SER A 186 10.63 -19.10 2.14
N LYS A 187 9.99 -19.08 3.32
CA LYS A 187 9.65 -20.29 4.07
C LYS A 187 8.19 -20.68 3.90
N ALA A 188 7.91 -21.96 4.11
CA ALA A 188 6.54 -22.43 4.29
C ALA A 188 5.94 -21.73 5.52
N ALA A 189 4.71 -21.25 5.39
CA ALA A 189 3.98 -20.58 6.45
C ALA A 189 2.65 -21.29 6.67
N VAL A 190 2.23 -21.36 7.94
CA VAL A 190 0.95 -21.93 8.35
C VAL A 190 0.05 -20.78 8.78
N ILE A 191 -1.20 -20.77 8.30
CA ILE A 191 -2.20 -19.80 8.77
C ILE A 191 -2.63 -20.20 10.18
N LEU A 192 -2.44 -19.27 11.12
CA LEU A 192 -2.84 -19.43 12.52
C LEU A 192 -4.35 -19.65 12.62
N GLU A 193 -4.78 -20.40 13.64
CA GLU A 193 -6.17 -20.81 13.79
C GLU A 193 -7.15 -19.63 13.86
N ASN A 194 -6.79 -18.57 14.58
CA ASN A 194 -7.57 -17.33 14.68
C ASN A 194 -7.64 -16.51 13.37
N LEU A 195 -6.83 -16.86 12.37
CA LEU A 195 -6.80 -16.23 11.05
C LEU A 195 -7.37 -17.14 9.96
N ARG A 196 -7.91 -18.31 10.29
CA ARG A 196 -8.48 -19.23 9.29
C ARG A 196 -9.75 -18.65 8.67
N PHE A 197 -10.00 -19.08 7.43
CA PHE A 197 -11.23 -18.74 6.74
C PHE A 197 -12.42 -19.41 7.41
N VAL A 198 -13.51 -18.66 7.55
CA VAL A 198 -14.83 -19.15 7.98
C VAL A 198 -15.83 -18.66 6.94
N PRO A 199 -16.58 -19.55 6.26
CA PRO A 199 -17.59 -19.12 5.30
C PRO A 199 -18.73 -18.37 5.99
N GLU A 200 -19.25 -17.33 5.33
CA GLU A 200 -20.38 -16.56 5.85
C GLU A 200 -21.69 -17.39 5.86
N CYS A 201 -21.88 -18.23 4.83
CA CYS A 201 -23.09 -19.03 4.58
C CYS A 201 -23.16 -20.37 5.37
N MET A 202 -22.25 -20.65 6.30
CA MET A 202 -22.42 -21.84 7.15
C MET A 202 -23.52 -21.59 8.19
N ASP A 203 -24.76 -21.88 7.82
CA ASP A 203 -25.84 -22.11 8.79
C ASP A 203 -25.33 -23.11 9.83
N ARG A 204 -25.43 -22.75 11.10
CA ARG A 204 -25.01 -23.58 12.24
C ARG A 204 -25.76 -24.93 12.33
N SER A 205 -26.64 -25.25 11.37
CA SER A 205 -27.49 -26.44 11.35
C SER A 205 -27.35 -27.36 10.13
N SER A 206 -26.47 -27.08 9.15
CA SER A 206 -26.29 -28.03 8.03
C SER A 206 -25.11 -28.97 8.27
N ASP A 207 -25.48 -30.17 8.72
CA ASP A 207 -24.79 -31.45 8.59
C ASP A 207 -23.34 -31.43 8.06
N PHE A 208 -22.42 -31.83 8.94
CA PHE A 208 -21.08 -32.33 8.65
C PHE A 208 -21.01 -33.52 7.65
N GLY A 209 -22.11 -33.86 6.97
CA GLY A 209 -22.25 -35.07 6.15
C GLY A 209 -21.98 -34.90 4.65
N ASN A 210 -21.75 -33.69 4.13
CA ASN A 210 -21.62 -33.48 2.68
C ASN A 210 -20.38 -32.67 2.26
N ALA A 211 -19.27 -32.82 2.98
CA ALA A 211 -17.97 -32.48 2.43
C ALA A 211 -17.72 -33.40 1.22
N LYS A 212 -17.92 -32.90 -0.01
CA LYS A 212 -17.47 -33.55 -1.23
C LYS A 212 -15.98 -33.86 -1.07
N GLY A 213 -15.67 -35.12 -0.79
CA GLY A 213 -14.30 -35.61 -0.76
C GLY A 213 -13.63 -35.29 -2.09
N VAL A 214 -12.49 -34.61 -2.03
CA VAL A 214 -11.67 -34.38 -3.21
C VAL A 214 -11.13 -35.74 -3.64
N SER A 215 -11.62 -36.29 -4.74
CA SER A 215 -11.02 -37.50 -5.31
C SER A 215 -9.69 -37.10 -5.96
N PHE A 216 -8.59 -37.58 -5.38
CA PHE A 216 -7.29 -37.33 -5.96
C PHE A 216 -7.14 -38.10 -7.28
N THR A 217 -6.61 -37.41 -8.28
CA THR A 217 -6.20 -37.99 -9.57
C THR A 217 -5.26 -39.19 -9.36
N PRO A 218 -5.31 -40.22 -10.23
CA PRO A 218 -4.59 -41.49 -10.03
C PRO A 218 -3.07 -41.34 -9.76
N ALA A 219 -2.45 -40.30 -10.34
CA ALA A 219 -1.01 -40.02 -10.16
C ALA A 219 -0.64 -39.71 -8.70
N ARG A 220 -1.53 -39.06 -7.93
CA ARG A 220 -1.26 -38.67 -6.54
C ARG A 220 -1.51 -39.80 -5.54
N ARG A 221 -2.38 -40.76 -5.89
CA ARG A 221 -2.58 -42.01 -5.12
C ARG A 221 -1.31 -42.87 -5.10
N LYS A 222 -0.61 -42.95 -6.23
CA LYS A 222 0.65 -43.71 -6.32
C LYS A 222 1.74 -43.15 -5.40
N ILE A 223 1.86 -41.82 -5.32
CA ILE A 223 2.84 -41.15 -4.44
C ILE A 223 2.52 -41.36 -2.94
N LEU A 224 1.24 -41.42 -2.56
CA LEU A 224 0.83 -41.67 -1.18
C LEU A 224 1.00 -43.13 -0.78
N ALA A 225 0.70 -44.06 -1.69
CA ALA A 225 0.96 -45.48 -1.51
C ALA A 225 2.46 -45.79 -1.37
N ASP A 226 3.30 -45.18 -2.22
CA ASP A 226 4.77 -45.34 -2.16
C ASP A 226 5.40 -44.74 -0.89
N ARG A 227 4.66 -43.90 -0.15
CA ARG A 227 5.08 -43.30 1.13
C ARG A 227 4.47 -43.95 2.37
N GLY A 228 3.77 -45.07 2.22
CA GLY A 228 3.26 -45.87 3.33
C GLY A 228 2.05 -45.28 4.07
N TYR A 229 1.37 -44.28 3.51
CA TYR A 229 0.11 -43.80 4.06
C TYR A 229 -1.03 -44.64 3.49
N GLY A 230 -1.39 -45.71 4.22
CA GLY A 230 -2.56 -46.52 3.91
C GLY A 230 -3.83 -45.66 3.97
N ILE A 231 -4.66 -45.75 2.94
CA ILE A 231 -6.02 -45.23 2.96
C ILE A 231 -6.85 -46.27 3.70
N VAL A 232 -7.41 -45.91 4.86
CA VAL A 232 -8.47 -46.69 5.52
C VAL A 232 -9.74 -46.43 4.71
N GLU A 233 -10.31 -47.49 4.13
CA GLU A 233 -11.62 -47.47 3.45
C GLU A 233 -12.76 -47.09 4.40
#